data_AF-A0A1V2L1P3-F1
#
_entry.id   AF-A0A1V2L1P3-F1
#
_cell.length_a   1.000
_cell.length_b   1.000
_cell.length_c   1.000
_cell.angle_alpha   90.00
_cell.angle_beta   90.00
_cell.angle_gamma   90.00
#
_symmetry.space_group_name_H-M   'P 1'
#
loop_
_entity.id
_entity.type
_entity.pdbx_description
1 polymer ?
#
loop_
_entity_poly.entity_id
_entity_poly.type
_entity_poly.pdbx_seq_one_letter_code
_entity_poly.pdbx_strand_id
1 'polypeptide(L)'
;MVTKISSTSGDFQAVVNKLPEFKRSEIGFVLRNYDAEYKLALVFNLFDEVIKNENDKMDGILSKYEQMWDLIHAERLEDVYKLKPLVDGKKVCKVLDRKPGPWMAPLTNQILVWQLDNPDKSEEECLQFIKGVLEK
;
A
#
# COMPACT_ATOMS: atom_id res chain seq x y z
N MET A 1 12.09 5.96 -13.44
CA MET A 1 11.19 4.80 -13.60
C MET A 1 11.92 3.49 -13.30
N VAL A 2 12.92 3.07 -14.10
CA VAL A 2 13.66 1.81 -13.88
C VAL A 2 14.32 1.71 -12.50
N THR A 3 15.01 2.76 -12.04
CA THR A 3 15.68 2.76 -10.73
C THR A 3 14.72 2.55 -9.57
N LYS A 4 13.53 3.18 -9.63
CA LYS A 4 12.46 3.04 -8.62
C LYS A 4 12.00 1.58 -8.59
N ILE A 5 11.74 1.02 -9.77
CA ILE A 5 11.27 -0.36 -9.92
C ILE A 5 12.26 -1.37 -9.34
N SER A 6 13.55 -1.23 -9.67
CA SER A 6 14.59 -2.12 -9.14
C SER A 6 14.80 -1.94 -7.63
N SER A 7 14.72 -0.71 -7.10
CA SER A 7 14.99 -0.46 -5.68
C SER A 7 13.88 -0.92 -4.73
N THR A 8 12.64 -1.03 -5.21
CA THR A 8 11.47 -1.41 -4.39
C THR A 8 10.91 -2.79 -4.75
N SER A 9 11.59 -3.55 -5.61
CA SER A 9 11.16 -4.87 -6.08
C SER A 9 10.99 -5.87 -4.94
N GLY A 10 11.88 -5.84 -3.93
CA GLY A 10 11.79 -6.71 -2.76
C GLY A 10 10.49 -6.54 -1.98
N ASP A 11 10.01 -5.29 -1.80
CA ASP A 11 8.74 -5.02 -1.12
C ASP A 11 7.55 -5.56 -1.91
N PHE A 12 7.61 -5.46 -3.25
CA PHE A 12 6.57 -5.99 -4.13
C PHE A 12 6.49 -7.51 -4.06
N GLN A 13 7.64 -8.18 -4.18
CA GLN A 13 7.72 -9.63 -4.07
C GLN A 13 7.31 -10.14 -2.68
N ALA A 14 7.63 -9.41 -1.61
CA ALA A 14 7.19 -9.75 -0.26
C ALA A 14 5.66 -9.78 -0.13
N VAL A 15 4.95 -8.82 -0.75
CA VAL A 15 3.49 -8.81 -0.79
C VAL A 15 2.95 -9.96 -1.64
N VAL A 16 3.47 -10.17 -2.85
CA VAL A 16 3.02 -11.25 -3.75
C VAL A 16 3.19 -12.64 -3.12
N ASN A 17 4.32 -12.87 -2.44
CA ASN A 17 4.61 -14.17 -1.83
C ASN A 17 3.79 -14.49 -0.58
N LYS A 18 3.09 -13.51 -0.01
CA LYS A 18 2.20 -13.70 1.15
C LYS A 18 0.78 -14.12 0.74
N LEU A 19 0.41 -13.92 -0.52
CA LEU A 19 -0.93 -14.23 -1.03
C LEU A 19 -1.24 -15.74 -0.89
N PRO A 20 -2.51 -16.13 -0.58
CA PRO A 20 -3.72 -15.31 -0.58
C PRO A 20 -3.93 -14.45 0.67
N GLU A 21 -3.10 -14.55 1.71
CA GLU A 21 -3.28 -13.74 2.92
C GLU A 21 -2.81 -12.30 2.66
N PHE A 22 -3.71 -11.33 2.76
CA PHE A 22 -3.36 -9.93 2.50
C PHE A 22 -4.09 -8.97 3.44
N LYS A 23 -3.48 -7.81 3.67
CA LYS A 23 -4.20 -6.61 4.07
C LYS A 23 -4.32 -5.66 2.89
N ARG A 24 -5.46 -4.97 2.80
CA ARG A 24 -5.71 -3.98 1.75
C ARG A 24 -4.66 -2.87 1.77
N SER A 25 -4.19 -2.49 2.95
CA SER A 25 -3.09 -1.52 3.12
C SER A 25 -1.74 -2.02 2.61
N GLU A 26 -1.41 -3.32 2.71
CA GLU A 26 -0.15 -3.88 2.21
C GLU A 26 -0.08 -3.76 0.68
N ILE A 27 -1.14 -4.17 -0.01
CA ILE A 27 -1.26 -4.01 -1.47
C ILE A 27 -1.31 -2.52 -1.82
N GLY A 28 -2.13 -1.73 -1.12
CA GLY A 28 -2.27 -0.31 -1.40
C GLY A 28 -0.93 0.45 -1.30
N PHE A 29 -0.16 0.23 -0.24
CA PHE A 29 1.14 0.89 -0.08
C PHE A 29 2.17 0.44 -1.11
N VAL A 30 2.23 -0.85 -1.41
CA VAL A 30 3.20 -1.33 -2.40
C VAL A 30 2.93 -0.72 -3.76
N LEU A 31 1.66 -0.59 -4.17
CA LEU A 31 1.30 0.09 -5.43
C LEU A 31 1.64 1.58 -5.41
N ARG A 32 1.42 2.27 -4.28
CA ARG A 32 1.81 3.69 -4.12
C ARG A 32 3.31 3.92 -4.34
N ASN A 33 4.16 2.94 -4.02
CA ASN A 33 5.60 3.04 -4.30
C ASN A 33 5.92 3.08 -5.79
N TYR A 34 4.99 2.74 -6.68
CA TYR A 34 5.19 2.74 -8.14
C TYR A 34 4.30 3.75 -8.87
N ASP A 35 3.51 4.55 -8.16
CA ASP A 35 2.60 5.55 -8.74
C ASP A 35 1.69 4.95 -9.84
N ALA A 36 1.57 5.62 -10.99
CA ALA A 36 0.76 5.15 -12.12
C ALA A 36 1.40 3.94 -12.84
N GLU A 37 2.67 3.67 -12.56
CA GLU A 37 3.50 2.66 -13.21
C GLU A 37 3.47 1.29 -12.52
N TYR A 38 2.60 1.07 -11.55
CA TYR A 38 2.52 -0.21 -10.82
C TYR A 38 2.31 -1.43 -11.75
N LYS A 39 1.68 -1.25 -12.91
CA LYS A 39 1.52 -2.33 -13.91
C LYS A 39 2.87 -2.78 -14.47
N LEU A 40 3.79 -1.83 -14.70
CA LEU A 40 5.16 -2.16 -15.10
C LEU A 40 5.91 -2.85 -13.96
N ALA A 41 5.65 -2.46 -12.71
CA ALA A 41 6.19 -3.15 -11.54
C ALA A 41 5.71 -4.60 -11.47
N LEU A 42 4.42 -4.85 -11.71
CA LEU A 42 3.85 -6.20 -11.70
C LEU A 42 4.52 -7.09 -12.75
N VAL A 43 4.64 -6.61 -13.99
CA VAL A 43 5.32 -7.33 -15.07
C VAL A 43 6.81 -7.53 -14.79
N PHE A 44 7.51 -6.49 -14.31
CA PHE A 44 8.93 -6.58 -13.97
C PHE A 44 9.20 -7.62 -12.88
N ASN A 45 8.44 -7.59 -11.79
CA ASN A 45 8.63 -8.52 -10.67
C ASN A 45 8.29 -9.96 -11.08
N LEU A 46 7.28 -10.16 -11.92
CA LEU A 46 6.99 -11.46 -12.52
C LEU A 46 8.19 -12.01 -13.30
N PHE A 47 8.74 -11.21 -14.22
CA PHE A 47 9.91 -11.64 -15.01
C PHE A 47 11.14 -11.87 -14.14
N ASP A 48 11.40 -10.99 -13.18
CA ASP A 48 12.51 -11.13 -12.25
C ASP A 48 12.41 -12.43 -11.45
N GLU A 49 11.21 -12.79 -10.98
CA GLU A 49 10.98 -14.01 -10.24
C GLU A 49 11.09 -15.27 -11.12
N VAL A 50 10.57 -15.23 -12.35
CA VAL A 50 10.72 -16.33 -13.31
C VAL A 50 12.20 -16.58 -13.65
N ILE A 51 12.98 -15.52 -13.88
CA ILE A 51 14.41 -15.63 -14.21
C ILE A 51 15.21 -16.16 -13.01
N LYS A 52 14.86 -15.76 -11.79
CA LYS A 52 15.60 -16.19 -10.58
C LYS A 52 15.25 -17.60 -10.13
N ASN A 53 14.06 -18.09 -10.48
CA ASN A 53 13.55 -19.40 -10.04
C ASN A 53 13.34 -20.34 -11.23
N GLU A 54 14.36 -20.52 -12.07
CA GLU A 54 14.28 -21.34 -13.29
C GLU A 54 13.84 -22.80 -13.04
N ASN A 55 14.02 -23.31 -11.81
CA ASN A 55 13.65 -24.68 -11.42
C ASN A 55 12.23 -24.77 -10.82
N ASP A 56 11.60 -23.64 -10.51
CA ASP A 56 10.24 -23.63 -9.95
C ASP A 56 9.20 -23.84 -11.05
N LYS A 57 8.03 -24.36 -10.66
CA LYS A 57 6.91 -24.50 -11.58
C LYS A 57 6.43 -23.10 -11.98
N MET A 58 6.63 -22.74 -13.25
CA MET A 58 6.16 -21.48 -13.85
C MET A 58 4.69 -21.19 -13.51
N ASP A 59 3.82 -22.21 -13.51
CA ASP A 59 2.41 -22.10 -13.15
C ASP A 59 2.19 -21.53 -11.74
N GLY A 60 3.04 -21.91 -10.78
CA GLY A 60 2.95 -21.42 -9.41
C GLY A 60 3.34 -19.95 -9.28
N ILE A 61 4.34 -19.51 -10.05
CA ILE A 61 4.73 -18.10 -10.11
C ILE A 61 3.59 -17.31 -10.76
N LEU A 62 3.12 -17.72 -11.94
CA LEU A 62 2.03 -17.04 -12.64
C LEU A 62 0.77 -16.90 -11.77
N SER A 63 0.37 -17.97 -11.08
CA SER A 63 -0.81 -17.95 -10.22
C SER A 63 -0.73 -16.89 -9.10
N LYS A 64 0.45 -16.63 -8.52
CA LYS A 64 0.62 -15.58 -7.51
C LYS A 64 0.44 -14.17 -8.10
N TYR A 65 0.96 -13.93 -9.30
CA TYR A 65 0.82 -12.63 -9.97
C TYR A 65 -0.58 -12.40 -10.53
N GLU A 66 -1.25 -13.45 -11.00
CA GLU A 66 -2.68 -13.42 -11.35
C GLU A 66 -3.52 -13.08 -10.11
N GLN A 67 -3.25 -13.73 -8.97
CA GLN A 67 -3.94 -13.42 -7.72
C GLN A 67 -3.70 -11.98 -7.26
N MET A 68 -2.46 -11.48 -7.36
CA MET A 68 -2.17 -10.07 -7.09
C MET A 68 -2.99 -9.16 -8.00
N TRP A 69 -3.02 -9.44 -9.31
CA TRP A 69 -3.81 -8.67 -10.28
C TRP A 69 -5.30 -8.66 -9.95
N ASP A 70 -5.88 -9.83 -9.64
CA ASP A 70 -7.29 -9.95 -9.30
C ASP A 70 -7.63 -9.18 -8.03
N LEU A 71 -6.78 -9.25 -7.00
CA LEU A 71 -6.97 -8.49 -5.75
C LEU A 71 -6.92 -6.97 -5.99
N ILE A 72 -6.05 -6.48 -6.86
CA ILE A 72 -5.99 -5.04 -7.19
C ILE A 72 -7.36 -4.56 -7.73
N HIS A 73 -8.01 -5.35 -8.57
CA HIS A 73 -9.29 -4.99 -9.18
C HIS A 73 -10.47 -5.22 -8.22
N ALA A 74 -10.47 -6.35 -7.50
CA ALA A 74 -11.51 -6.67 -6.52
C ALA A 74 -11.58 -5.61 -5.40
N GLU A 75 -10.42 -5.12 -4.95
CA GLU A 75 -10.29 -4.13 -3.88
C GLU A 75 -10.29 -2.67 -4.36
N ARG A 76 -10.45 -2.44 -5.69
CA ARG A 76 -10.47 -1.12 -6.33
C ARG A 76 -9.23 -0.28 -6.01
N LEU A 77 -8.05 -0.87 -6.19
CA LEU A 77 -6.75 -0.27 -5.84
C LEU A 77 -5.99 0.31 -7.05
N GLU A 78 -6.57 0.31 -8.24
CA GLU A 78 -5.93 0.75 -9.48
C GLU A 78 -5.43 2.20 -9.41
N ASP A 79 -6.18 3.05 -8.69
CA ASP A 79 -5.89 4.47 -8.51
C ASP A 79 -5.38 4.82 -7.09
N VAL A 80 -4.94 3.82 -6.32
CA VAL A 80 -4.54 4.01 -4.91
C VAL A 80 -3.38 5.00 -4.74
N TYR A 81 -2.54 5.17 -5.76
CA TYR A 81 -1.48 6.17 -5.80
C TYR A 81 -1.99 7.62 -5.73
N LYS A 82 -3.25 7.86 -6.11
CA LYS A 82 -3.91 9.17 -6.00
C LYS A 82 -4.57 9.40 -4.63
N LEU A 83 -4.64 8.37 -3.79
CA LEU A 83 -5.34 8.42 -2.50
C LEU A 83 -4.68 9.45 -1.56
N LYS A 84 -5.47 10.44 -1.15
CA LYS A 84 -5.09 11.42 -0.14
C LYS A 84 -5.59 10.98 1.25
N PRO A 85 -4.89 11.38 2.33
CA PRO A 85 -5.39 11.17 3.68
C PRO A 85 -6.77 11.80 3.86
N LEU A 86 -7.68 11.06 4.50
CA LEU A 86 -9.06 11.49 4.75
C LEU A 86 -9.12 12.73 5.65
N VAL A 87 -8.18 12.83 6.60
CA VAL A 87 -8.04 13.98 7.52
C VAL A 87 -6.82 14.80 7.11
N ASP A 88 -7.02 16.09 6.85
CA ASP A 88 -5.92 16.99 6.52
C ASP A 88 -5.05 17.36 7.75
N GLY A 89 -3.82 17.80 7.49
CA GLY A 89 -2.86 18.13 8.56
C GLY A 89 -3.31 19.26 9.49
N LYS A 90 -4.14 20.21 9.02
CA LYS A 90 -4.65 21.30 9.85
C LYS A 90 -5.68 20.77 10.84
N LYS A 91 -6.59 19.90 10.39
CA LYS A 91 -7.57 19.22 11.24
C LYS A 91 -6.88 18.35 12.28
N VAL A 92 -5.85 17.58 11.88
CA VAL A 92 -5.02 16.80 12.80
C VAL A 92 -4.41 17.69 13.89
N CYS A 93 -3.76 18.80 13.52
CA CYS A 93 -3.16 19.73 14.49
C CYS A 93 -4.20 20.33 15.44
N LYS A 94 -5.39 20.69 14.92
CA LYS A 94 -6.48 21.25 15.71
C LYS A 94 -7.05 20.25 16.72
N VAL A 95 -7.28 19.01 16.29
CA VAL A 95 -7.87 17.95 17.14
C VAL A 95 -6.91 17.53 18.24
N LEU A 96 -5.60 17.59 17.96
CA LEU A 96 -4.56 17.20 18.91
C LEU A 96 -4.01 18.35 19.74
N ASP A 97 -4.45 19.59 19.46
CA ASP A 97 -3.91 20.82 20.03
C ASP A 97 -2.36 20.88 19.99
N ARG A 98 -1.79 20.47 18.85
CA ARG A 98 -0.34 20.40 18.63
C ARG A 98 0.05 21.18 17.40
N LYS A 99 1.21 21.85 17.47
CA LYS A 99 1.81 22.53 16.32
C LYS A 99 2.31 21.52 15.28
N PRO A 100 2.28 21.86 13.98
CA PRO A 100 2.86 21.04 12.93
C PRO A 100 4.34 20.72 13.21
N GLY A 101 4.75 19.49 12.91
CA GLY A 101 6.14 19.06 13.15
C GLY A 101 6.45 17.67 12.59
N PRO A 102 7.68 17.14 12.83
CA PRO A 102 8.15 15.88 12.27
C PRO A 102 7.26 14.66 12.57
N TRP A 103 6.49 14.70 13.66
CA TRP A 103 5.53 13.67 14.07
C TRP A 103 4.36 13.49 13.08
N MET A 104 4.09 14.47 12.21
CA MET A 104 2.96 14.42 11.29
C MET A 104 3.16 13.40 10.16
N ALA A 105 4.39 13.22 9.66
CA ALA A 105 4.67 12.28 8.59
C ALA A 105 4.35 10.82 8.97
N PRO A 106 4.84 10.27 10.09
CA PRO A 106 4.49 8.91 10.49
C PRO A 106 2.99 8.77 10.82
N LEU A 107 2.35 9.80 11.39
CA LEU A 107 0.90 9.77 11.63
C LEU A 107 0.11 9.76 10.31
N THR A 108 0.53 10.54 9.32
CA THR A 108 -0.11 10.57 7.99
C THR A 108 -0.04 9.20 7.31
N ASN A 109 1.10 8.50 7.44
CA ASN A 109 1.22 7.14 6.97
C ASN A 109 0.27 6.18 7.71
N GLN A 110 0.13 6.30 9.04
CA GLN A 110 -0.83 5.49 9.81
C GLN A 110 -2.29 5.77 9.41
N ILE A 111 -2.64 7.03 9.14
CA ILE A 111 -3.96 7.41 8.62
C ILE A 111 -4.21 6.73 7.27
N LEU A 112 -3.24 6.75 6.37
CA LEU A 112 -3.36 6.09 5.06
C LEU A 112 -3.50 4.57 5.20
N VAL A 113 -2.74 3.93 6.08
CA VAL A 113 -2.87 2.49 6.37
C VAL A 113 -4.28 2.19 6.86
N TRP A 114 -4.75 2.93 7.87
CA TRP A 114 -6.08 2.74 8.43
C TRP A 114 -7.17 2.95 7.38
N GLN A 115 -7.09 4.02 6.58
CA GLN A 115 -8.05 4.33 5.52
C GLN A 115 -8.07 3.26 4.41
N LEU A 116 -6.91 2.67 4.10
CA LEU A 116 -6.84 1.56 3.16
C LEU A 116 -7.51 0.31 3.70
N ASP A 117 -7.31 0.00 4.98
CA ASP A 117 -7.95 -1.15 5.64
C ASP A 117 -9.43 -0.89 5.99
N ASN A 118 -9.90 0.34 5.85
CA ASN A 118 -11.24 0.77 6.22
C ASN A 118 -11.86 1.69 5.14
N PRO A 119 -12.08 1.19 3.91
CA PRO A 119 -12.43 2.02 2.75
C PRO A 119 -13.77 2.76 2.89
N ASP A 120 -14.71 2.22 3.68
CA ASP A 120 -16.06 2.78 3.85
C ASP A 120 -16.21 3.65 5.11
N LYS A 121 -15.13 3.85 5.86
CA LYS A 121 -15.16 4.60 7.12
C LYS A 121 -15.08 6.11 6.90
N SER A 122 -15.75 6.82 7.81
CA SER A 122 -15.88 8.27 7.76
C SER A 122 -14.66 9.02 8.30
N GLU A 123 -14.62 10.33 8.03
CA GLU A 123 -13.60 11.22 8.58
C GLU A 123 -13.68 11.25 10.12
N GLU A 124 -14.89 11.22 10.68
CA GLU A 124 -15.14 11.19 12.11
C GLU A 124 -14.56 9.94 12.77
N GLU A 125 -14.72 8.77 12.15
CA GLU A 125 -14.12 7.51 12.63
C GLU A 125 -12.59 7.54 12.52
N CYS A 126 -12.04 8.17 11.48
CA CYS A 126 -10.60 8.36 11.35
C CYS A 126 -10.04 9.25 12.46
N LEU A 127 -10.77 10.31 12.84
CA LEU A 127 -10.39 11.18 13.96
C LEU A 127 -10.39 10.43 15.30
N GLN A 128 -11.31 9.46 15.50
CA GLN A 128 -11.30 8.60 16.68
C GLN A 128 -10.04 7.72 16.72
N PHE A 129 -9.68 7.12 15.58
CA PHE A 129 -8.43 6.35 15.44
C PHE A 129 -7.21 7.21 15.78
N ILE A 130 -7.11 8.42 15.22
CA ILE A 130 -5.98 9.34 15.45
C ILE A 130 -5.79 9.65 16.94
N LYS A 131 -6.87 9.85 17.69
CA LYS A 131 -6.80 10.08 19.14
C LYS A 131 -6.22 8.87 19.87
N GLY A 132 -6.69 7.66 19.57
CA GLY A 132 -6.24 6.43 20.21
C GLY A 132 -4.79 6.02 19.89
N VAL A 133 -4.23 6.48 18.77
CA VAL A 133 -2.82 6.23 18.40
C VAL A 133 -1.85 6.98 19.32
N LEU A 134 -2.20 8.19 19.78
CA LEU A 134 -1.32 9.06 20.56
C LEU A 134 -1.45 8.93 22.08
N GLU A 135 -2.47 8.20 22.54
CA GLU A 135 -2.63 7.80 23.94
C GLU A 135 -1.72 6.62 24.33
N LYS A 136 -1.04 6.00 23.35
CA LYS A 136 -0.04 4.94 23.53
C LYS A 136 1.37 5.51 23.49
#